data_AF-A0A6P4ITW9-F1
#
_entry.id   AF-A0A6P4ITW9-F1
#
_cell.length_a   1.000
_cell.length_b   1.000
_cell.length_c   1.000
_cell.angle_alpha   90.00
_cell.angle_beta   90.00
_cell.angle_gamma   90.00
#
_symmetry.space_group_name_H-M   'P 1'
#
loop_
_entity.id
_entity.type
_entity.pdbx_description
1 polymer ?
#
loop_
_entity_poly.entity_id
_entity_poly.type
_entity_poly.pdbx_seq_one_letter_code
_entity_poly.pdbx_strand_id
1 'polypeptide(L)'
;MSLKFNEALKILSEGLPKPSESESKLYTQDAVEISEKINLELINMNSIFKERVNDWIDTCTYLQKDIYKIWIPMLRINMPFKIEPRLVGGHPFRVFRLKTSVYHPAVENGYVNGLKLTKLFYWDIRQAILRMGKINCKSGRTYNNLHTGLFEDDGNQYLKIVIKEYEEQEAPSILYQFALSFTFSHESPAYHFHHNFFRQTQKSVFNSIAANISEMVNKINVLLLQLHLDSSLTVEKMHNIVSYTMFQSPEGKFEEILLEAMTKFIPFLKNSGPLKCACGKLWQFKQADSVKVSELKAVFGME
;
A
#
# COMPACT_ATOMS: atom_id res chain seq x y z
N MET A 1 -29.39 -12.88 -20.62
CA MET A 1 -30.20 -13.02 -19.38
C MET A 1 -29.79 -11.88 -18.44
N SER A 2 -30.74 -11.24 -17.76
CA SER A 2 -30.42 -10.24 -16.74
C SER A 2 -30.00 -10.95 -15.45
N LEU A 3 -28.98 -10.47 -14.77
CA LEU A 3 -28.48 -11.01 -13.51
C LEU A 3 -28.68 -9.99 -12.40
N LYS A 4 -28.60 -10.43 -11.14
CA LYS A 4 -28.47 -9.48 -10.03
C LYS A 4 -27.22 -8.65 -10.19
N PHE A 5 -27.25 -7.41 -9.69
CA PHE A 5 -26.17 -6.46 -9.93
C PHE A 5 -24.82 -6.97 -9.39
N ASN A 6 -24.82 -7.56 -8.19
CA ASN A 6 -23.63 -8.14 -7.57
C ASN A 6 -23.08 -9.36 -8.33
N GLU A 7 -23.94 -10.22 -8.87
CA GLU A 7 -23.56 -11.38 -9.68
C GLU A 7 -22.93 -10.94 -11.00
N ALA A 8 -23.52 -9.95 -11.66
CA ALA A 8 -22.98 -9.38 -12.90
C ALA A 8 -21.61 -8.72 -12.68
N LEU A 9 -21.45 -7.97 -11.57
CA LEU A 9 -20.17 -7.38 -11.20
C LEU A 9 -19.11 -8.44 -10.89
N LYS A 10 -19.48 -9.53 -10.22
CA LYS A 10 -18.58 -10.64 -9.96
C LYS A 10 -18.05 -11.25 -11.26
N ILE A 11 -18.95 -11.56 -12.21
CA ILE A 11 -18.58 -12.10 -13.53
C ILE A 11 -17.67 -11.11 -14.28
N LEU A 12 -17.99 -9.82 -14.26
CA LEU A 12 -17.15 -8.81 -14.90
C LEU A 12 -15.74 -8.80 -14.29
N SER A 13 -15.66 -8.83 -12.95
CA SER A 13 -14.39 -8.75 -12.22
C SER A 13 -13.48 -9.97 -12.45
N GLU A 14 -14.06 -11.14 -12.68
CA GLU A 14 -13.35 -12.38 -12.99
C GLU A 14 -12.80 -12.39 -14.44
N GLY A 15 -13.43 -11.62 -15.33
CA GLY A 15 -13.04 -11.48 -16.74
C GLY A 15 -12.12 -10.29 -17.05
N LEU A 16 -11.61 -9.59 -16.02
CA LEU A 16 -10.73 -8.43 -16.23
C LEU A 16 -9.38 -8.84 -16.83
N PRO A 17 -8.80 -8.02 -17.74
CA PRO A 17 -7.49 -8.28 -18.30
C PRO A 17 -6.44 -8.35 -17.20
N LYS A 18 -5.58 -9.37 -17.26
CA LYS A 18 -4.43 -9.47 -16.38
C LYS A 18 -3.32 -8.54 -16.88
N PRO A 19 -2.53 -7.92 -15.98
CA PRO A 19 -1.36 -7.14 -16.37
C PRO A 19 -0.43 -7.93 -17.30
N SER A 20 0.28 -7.23 -18.19
CA SER A 20 1.31 -7.83 -19.05
C SER A 20 2.34 -8.59 -18.19
N GLU A 21 2.45 -9.90 -18.40
CA GLU A 21 3.35 -10.74 -17.60
C GLU A 21 4.83 -10.40 -17.82
N SER A 22 5.23 -10.00 -19.03
CA SER A 22 6.63 -9.78 -19.39
C SER A 22 7.21 -8.52 -18.75
N GLU A 23 6.51 -7.39 -18.85
CA GLU A 23 6.98 -6.14 -18.26
C GLU A 23 6.87 -6.15 -16.72
N SER A 24 5.83 -6.78 -16.18
CA SER A 24 5.67 -6.98 -14.73
C SER A 24 6.82 -7.79 -14.13
N LYS A 25 7.32 -8.81 -14.86
CA LYS A 25 8.49 -9.59 -14.45
C LYS A 25 9.76 -8.73 -14.37
N LEU A 26 9.97 -7.83 -15.34
CA LEU A 26 11.14 -6.93 -15.34
C LEU A 26 11.12 -5.94 -14.16
N TYR A 27 9.98 -5.28 -13.90
CA TYR A 27 9.86 -4.38 -12.72
C TYR A 27 10.00 -5.12 -11.40
N THR A 28 9.49 -6.35 -11.33
CA THR A 28 9.63 -7.19 -10.14
C THR A 28 11.07 -7.58 -9.90
N GLN A 29 11.81 -7.92 -10.96
CA GLN A 29 13.25 -8.16 -10.86
C GLN A 29 13.99 -6.91 -10.37
N ASP A 30 13.71 -5.75 -10.95
CA ASP A 30 14.34 -4.48 -10.55
C ASP A 30 14.06 -4.15 -9.09
N ALA A 31 12.81 -4.32 -8.64
CA ALA A 31 12.42 -4.11 -7.25
C ALA A 31 13.14 -5.05 -6.29
N VAL A 32 13.39 -6.32 -6.68
CA VAL A 32 14.19 -7.26 -5.87
C VAL A 32 15.63 -6.76 -5.75
N GLU A 33 16.26 -6.42 -6.87
CA GLU A 33 17.65 -5.93 -6.88
C GLU A 33 17.81 -4.63 -6.07
N ILE A 34 16.85 -3.71 -6.18
CA ILE A 34 16.83 -2.47 -5.40
C ILE A 34 16.64 -2.76 -3.91
N SER A 35 15.73 -3.66 -3.54
CA SER A 35 15.49 -4.04 -2.14
C SER A 35 16.74 -4.67 -1.50
N GLU A 36 17.45 -5.51 -2.25
CA GLU A 36 18.73 -6.09 -1.84
C GLU A 36 19.79 -5.00 -1.64
N LYS A 37 19.88 -4.03 -2.55
CA LYS A 37 20.80 -2.88 -2.42
C LYS A 37 20.49 -2.01 -1.20
N ILE A 38 19.21 -1.77 -0.89
CA ILE A 38 18.80 -1.04 0.32
C ILE A 38 19.29 -1.79 1.57
N ASN A 39 19.06 -3.11 1.62
CA ASN A 39 19.53 -3.94 2.74
C ASN A 39 21.06 -3.96 2.86
N LEU A 40 21.77 -4.02 1.74
CA LEU A 40 23.23 -3.96 1.73
C LEU A 40 23.74 -2.63 2.30
N GLU A 41 23.11 -1.51 1.94
CA GLU A 41 23.49 -0.21 2.50
C GLU A 41 23.18 -0.09 3.99
N LEU A 42 22.08 -0.68 4.48
CA LEU A 42 21.81 -0.81 5.92
C LEU A 42 22.94 -1.56 6.64
N ILE A 43 23.46 -2.63 6.03
CA ILE A 43 24.60 -3.38 6.55
C ILE A 43 25.88 -2.53 6.52
N ASN A 44 26.18 -1.89 5.38
CA ASN A 44 27.40 -1.09 5.17
C ASN A 44 27.51 0.08 6.15
N MET A 45 26.40 0.70 6.53
CA MET A 45 26.40 1.78 7.52
C MET A 45 26.27 1.30 8.97
N ASN A 46 26.30 -0.01 9.20
CA ASN A 46 26.14 -0.62 10.51
C ASN A 46 24.84 -0.14 11.22
N SER A 47 23.75 -0.01 10.46
CA SER A 47 22.45 0.40 10.97
C SER A 47 21.96 -0.55 12.07
N ILE A 48 21.20 -0.02 13.04
CA ILE A 48 20.49 -0.85 14.03
C ILE A 48 19.43 -1.77 13.37
N PHE A 49 19.06 -1.49 12.12
CA PHE A 49 18.10 -2.24 11.32
C PHE A 49 18.75 -3.19 10.31
N LYS A 50 20.09 -3.29 10.27
CA LYS A 50 20.78 -4.24 9.40
C LYS A 50 20.27 -5.67 9.63
N GLU A 51 19.94 -6.37 8.56
CA GLU A 51 19.39 -7.74 8.59
C GLU A 51 18.07 -7.87 9.39
N ARG A 52 17.38 -6.76 9.68
CA ARG A 52 16.10 -6.77 10.45
C ARG A 52 14.87 -6.55 9.58
N VAL A 53 15.05 -6.10 8.36
CA VAL A 53 13.97 -5.70 7.46
C VAL A 53 13.66 -6.81 6.49
N ASN A 54 12.37 -7.19 6.42
CA ASN A 54 11.85 -8.18 5.49
C ASN A 54 10.70 -7.58 4.68
N ASP A 55 10.26 -8.30 3.65
CA ASP A 55 9.03 -8.02 2.91
C ASP A 55 9.02 -6.69 2.13
N TRP A 56 10.19 -6.17 1.74
CA TRP A 56 10.31 -4.97 0.90
C TRP A 56 9.43 -5.03 -0.35
N ILE A 57 9.44 -6.18 -1.02
CA ILE A 57 8.68 -6.44 -2.24
C ILE A 57 7.18 -6.23 -2.02
N ASP A 58 6.64 -6.64 -0.88
CA ASP A 58 5.20 -6.51 -0.62
C ASP A 58 4.79 -5.03 -0.46
N THR A 59 5.74 -4.18 -0.05
CA THR A 59 5.50 -2.74 0.15
C THR A 59 5.68 -1.90 -1.10
N CYS A 60 6.08 -2.50 -2.23
CA CYS A 60 6.31 -1.78 -3.47
C CYS A 60 5.16 -1.93 -4.47
N THR A 61 4.89 -0.86 -5.22
CA THR A 61 3.94 -0.81 -6.32
C THR A 61 4.60 -0.19 -7.55
N TYR A 62 4.00 -0.41 -8.71
CA TYR A 62 4.45 0.10 -10.00
C TYR A 62 3.35 1.01 -10.53
N LEU A 63 3.65 2.27 -10.81
CA LEU A 63 2.63 3.26 -11.20
C LEU A 63 2.56 3.44 -12.72
N GLN A 64 2.94 2.42 -13.50
CA GLN A 64 2.72 2.40 -14.95
C GLN A 64 1.35 1.81 -15.28
N LYS A 65 0.70 2.41 -16.28
CA LYS A 65 -0.73 2.24 -16.63
C LYS A 65 -1.18 0.79 -16.80
N ASP A 66 -0.27 -0.15 -17.08
CA ASP A 66 -0.58 -1.54 -17.42
C ASP A 66 0.06 -2.58 -16.49
N ILE A 67 0.70 -2.13 -15.39
CA ILE A 67 1.46 -3.01 -14.49
C ILE A 67 0.98 -2.79 -13.06
N TYR A 68 0.15 -3.73 -12.59
CA TYR A 68 -0.42 -3.67 -11.25
C TYR A 68 0.25 -4.68 -10.34
N LYS A 69 0.75 -4.19 -9.20
CA LYS A 69 1.21 -5.03 -8.11
C LYS A 69 0.41 -4.73 -6.84
N ILE A 70 0.02 -5.82 -6.19
CA ILE A 70 -0.56 -5.87 -4.85
C ILE A 70 0.34 -5.09 -3.90
N TRP A 71 -0.18 -4.03 -3.30
CA TRP A 71 0.55 -3.18 -2.37
C TRP A 71 0.08 -3.45 -0.93
N ILE A 72 0.99 -4.00 -0.12
CA ILE A 72 0.82 -4.23 1.31
C ILE A 72 1.49 -3.08 2.08
N PRO A 73 0.75 -2.20 2.76
CA PRO A 73 1.28 -0.94 3.28
C PRO A 73 2.04 -1.08 4.61
N MET A 74 2.62 -2.24 4.94
CA MET A 74 3.42 -2.41 6.15
C MET A 74 4.74 -3.11 5.88
N LEU A 75 5.83 -2.44 6.23
CA LEU A 75 7.15 -3.03 6.24
C LEU A 75 7.43 -3.67 7.59
N ARG A 76 7.89 -4.92 7.58
CA ARG A 76 8.20 -5.66 8.81
C ARG A 76 9.63 -5.45 9.24
N ILE A 77 9.80 -5.07 10.50
CA ILE A 77 11.09 -4.92 11.15
C ILE A 77 11.14 -5.81 12.38
N ASN A 78 12.09 -6.73 12.41
CA ASN A 78 12.28 -7.62 13.55
C ASN A 78 13.37 -7.10 14.49
N MET A 79 12.94 -6.53 15.61
CA MET A 79 13.83 -6.01 16.64
C MET A 79 14.43 -7.16 17.46
N PRO A 80 15.75 -7.15 17.74
CA PRO A 80 16.45 -8.29 18.35
C PRO A 80 16.33 -8.34 19.88
N PHE A 81 15.28 -7.75 20.46
CA PHE A 81 15.08 -7.71 21.89
C PHE A 81 13.64 -8.00 22.28
N LYS A 82 13.46 -8.48 23.50
CA LYS A 82 12.15 -8.80 24.08
C LYS A 82 11.46 -7.57 24.62
N ILE A 83 10.13 -7.65 24.64
CA ILE A 83 9.27 -6.63 25.23
C ILE A 83 8.24 -7.29 26.17
N GLU A 84 7.74 -6.51 27.12
CA GLU A 84 6.59 -6.81 27.96
C GLU A 84 5.47 -5.82 27.60
N PRO A 85 4.42 -6.24 26.86
CA PRO A 85 3.32 -5.35 26.52
C PRO A 85 2.52 -4.99 27.77
N ARG A 86 2.25 -3.69 27.97
CA ARG A 86 1.39 -3.19 29.02
C ARG A 86 0.19 -2.49 28.40
N LEU A 87 -1.00 -3.05 28.61
CA LEU A 87 -2.25 -2.48 28.14
C LEU A 87 -2.45 -1.09 28.76
N VAL A 88 -2.83 -0.11 27.94
CA VAL A 88 -3.19 1.23 28.41
C VAL A 88 -4.67 1.25 28.78
N GLY A 89 -4.96 1.37 30.07
CA GLY A 89 -6.34 1.48 30.56
C GLY A 89 -7.02 2.78 30.13
N GLY A 90 -8.34 2.72 29.91
CA GLY A 90 -9.16 3.90 29.58
C GLY A 90 -9.02 4.43 28.15
N HIS A 91 -8.21 3.80 27.30
CA HIS A 91 -8.11 4.17 25.88
C HIS A 91 -9.24 3.49 25.07
N PRO A 92 -9.90 4.19 24.12
CA PRO A 92 -11.01 3.62 23.35
C PRO A 92 -10.59 2.46 22.45
N PHE A 93 -9.29 2.38 22.12
CA PHE A 93 -8.69 1.30 21.35
C PHE A 93 -7.77 0.45 22.24
N ARG A 94 -7.69 -0.86 21.96
CA ARG A 94 -6.77 -1.79 22.64
C ARG A 94 -5.31 -1.50 22.23
N VAL A 95 -4.67 -0.61 22.98
CA VAL A 95 -3.30 -0.13 22.74
C VAL A 95 -2.36 -0.43 23.90
N PHE A 96 -1.06 -0.47 23.62
CA PHE A 96 -0.02 -0.96 24.51
C PHE A 96 1.16 0.01 24.60
N ARG A 97 1.77 0.07 25.78
CA ARG A 97 3.16 0.52 25.97
C ARG A 97 4.05 -0.72 26.01
N LEU A 98 5.14 -0.72 25.26
CA LEU A 98 6.05 -1.87 25.19
C LEU A 98 7.22 -1.64 26.13
N LYS A 99 7.24 -2.33 27.27
CA LYS A 99 8.33 -2.23 28.24
C LYS A 99 9.50 -3.12 27.82
N THR A 100 10.73 -2.70 28.04
CA THR A 100 11.92 -3.53 27.83
C THR A 100 13.05 -3.10 28.78
N SER A 101 13.95 -4.01 29.10
CA SER A 101 15.17 -3.74 29.88
C SER A 101 16.39 -3.46 29.00
N VAL A 102 16.27 -3.60 27.68
CA VAL A 102 17.39 -3.43 26.76
C VAL A 102 17.77 -1.95 26.60
N TYR A 103 19.07 -1.68 26.64
CA TYR A 103 19.62 -0.39 26.27
C TYR A 103 19.57 -0.24 24.74
N HIS A 104 18.65 0.59 24.25
CA HIS A 104 18.44 0.83 22.82
C HIS A 104 18.14 2.31 22.57
N PRO A 105 18.61 2.93 21.46
CA PRO A 105 18.42 4.37 21.22
C PRO A 105 16.95 4.83 21.22
N ALA A 106 16.04 3.93 20.83
CA ALA A 106 14.60 4.17 20.82
C ALA A 106 13.88 3.79 22.14
N VAL A 107 14.60 3.48 23.22
CA VAL A 107 14.01 3.14 24.52
C VAL A 107 14.21 4.29 25.50
N GLU A 108 13.12 4.73 26.12
CA GLU A 108 13.08 5.84 27.07
C GLU A 108 12.32 5.40 28.33
N ASN A 109 12.94 5.57 29.50
CA ASN A 109 12.38 5.16 30.80
C ASN A 109 11.92 3.69 30.82
N GLY A 110 12.63 2.81 30.11
CA GLY A 110 12.31 1.38 30.01
C GLY A 110 11.15 1.05 29.05
N TYR A 111 10.71 1.99 28.21
CA TYR A 111 9.66 1.76 27.21
C TYR A 111 10.15 2.09 25.81
N VAL A 112 9.71 1.31 24.82
CA VAL A 112 9.97 1.60 23.40
C VAL A 112 9.20 2.86 22.99
N ASN A 113 9.90 3.85 22.46
CA ASN A 113 9.33 5.05 21.84
C ASN A 113 9.17 4.80 20.33
N GLY A 114 7.93 4.55 19.89
CA GLY A 114 7.63 4.22 18.50
C GLY A 114 7.93 5.35 17.52
N LEU A 115 7.63 6.60 17.87
CA LEU A 115 7.96 7.75 17.01
C LEU A 115 9.48 7.87 16.80
N LYS A 116 10.25 7.71 17.87
CA LYS A 116 11.72 7.75 17.81
C LYS A 116 12.26 6.59 16.97
N LEU A 117 11.72 5.39 17.15
CA LEU A 117 12.10 4.22 16.35
C LEU A 117 11.83 4.43 14.86
N THR A 118 10.66 4.99 14.52
CA THR A 118 10.30 5.33 13.13
C THR A 118 11.22 6.39 12.53
N LYS A 119 11.55 7.45 13.28
CA LYS A 119 12.47 8.50 12.83
C LYS A 119 13.88 7.97 12.59
N LEU A 120 14.38 7.11 13.48
CA LEU A 120 15.68 6.44 13.30
C LEU A 120 15.68 5.60 12.02
N PHE A 121 14.62 4.82 11.79
CA PHE A 121 14.50 4.04 10.56
C PHE A 121 14.48 4.92 9.30
N TYR A 122 13.67 5.98 9.31
CA TYR A 122 13.61 6.94 8.20
C TYR A 122 14.98 7.56 7.90
N TRP A 123 15.74 7.95 8.93
CA TRP A 123 17.08 8.51 8.75
C TRP A 123 18.04 7.52 8.10
N ASP A 124 18.08 6.27 8.59
CA ASP A 124 18.92 5.23 8.01
C ASP A 124 18.52 4.98 6.55
N ILE A 125 17.23 4.81 6.24
CA ILE A 125 16.77 4.62 4.86
C ILE A 125 17.12 5.82 3.97
N ARG A 126 16.96 7.05 4.45
CA ARG A 126 17.36 8.25 3.70
C ARG A 126 18.85 8.21 3.37
N GLN A 127 19.70 7.82 4.31
CA GLN A 127 21.15 7.69 4.07
C GLN A 127 21.48 6.55 3.11
N ALA A 128 20.84 5.38 3.25
CA ALA A 128 21.00 4.26 2.34
C ALA A 128 20.68 4.66 0.90
N ILE A 129 19.53 5.32 0.68
CA ILE A 129 19.10 5.77 -0.64
C ILE A 129 20.05 6.82 -1.22
N LEU A 130 20.54 7.76 -0.40
CA LEU A 130 21.55 8.75 -0.85
C LEU A 130 22.86 8.08 -1.28
N ARG A 131 23.31 7.03 -0.58
CA ARG A 131 24.54 6.29 -0.91
C ARG A 131 24.40 5.42 -2.17
N MET A 132 23.21 4.88 -2.42
CA MET A 132 22.92 4.10 -3.63
C MET A 132 23.09 4.93 -4.90
N GLY A 133 22.77 6.22 -4.85
CA GLY A 133 22.88 7.13 -5.99
C GLY A 133 22.16 6.57 -7.23
N LYS A 134 22.89 6.46 -8.34
CA LYS A 134 22.41 5.86 -9.60
C LYS A 134 22.38 4.34 -9.51
N ILE A 135 21.27 3.73 -9.91
CA ILE A 135 21.08 2.27 -9.90
C ILE A 135 20.94 1.76 -11.33
N ASN A 136 21.86 0.88 -11.72
CA ASN A 136 21.70 0.05 -12.91
C ASN A 136 21.19 -1.33 -12.48
N CYS A 137 20.11 -1.79 -13.09
CA CYS A 137 19.49 -3.10 -12.84
C CYS A 137 19.79 -4.07 -14.00
N LYS A 138 19.73 -5.37 -13.74
CA LYS A 138 20.01 -6.40 -14.76
C LYS A 138 18.96 -6.44 -15.88
N SER A 139 17.78 -5.85 -15.67
CA SER A 139 16.79 -5.62 -16.74
C SER A 139 17.30 -4.68 -17.84
N GLY A 140 18.40 -3.97 -17.61
CA GLY A 140 18.92 -2.90 -18.47
C GLY A 140 18.40 -1.51 -18.09
N ARG A 141 17.44 -1.40 -17.17
CA ARG A 141 16.94 -0.12 -16.69
C ARG A 141 17.91 0.58 -15.75
N THR A 142 17.81 1.90 -15.76
CA THR A 142 18.65 2.79 -14.98
C THR A 142 17.78 3.79 -14.24
N TYR A 143 17.90 3.81 -12.92
CA TYR A 143 17.18 4.72 -12.04
C TYR A 143 18.13 5.78 -11.51
N ASN A 144 17.87 7.04 -11.83
CA ASN A 144 18.77 8.16 -11.53
C ASN A 144 18.20 9.12 -10.48
N ASN A 145 16.89 9.09 -10.22
CA ASN A 145 16.25 9.95 -9.24
C ASN A 145 15.57 9.10 -8.18
N LEU A 146 16.19 9.11 -6.99
CA LEU A 146 15.72 8.40 -5.82
C LEU A 146 15.51 9.39 -4.68
N HIS A 147 14.36 9.31 -4.03
CA HIS A 147 14.08 10.16 -2.87
C HIS A 147 13.21 9.45 -1.84
N THR A 148 13.31 9.93 -0.61
CA THR A 148 12.56 9.39 0.52
C THR A 148 11.66 10.47 1.13
N GLY A 149 10.51 10.05 1.64
CA GLY A 149 9.60 10.94 2.37
C GLY A 149 9.08 10.28 3.63
N LEU A 150 8.75 11.11 4.61
CA LEU A 150 8.05 10.74 5.84
C LEU A 150 6.85 11.68 5.96
N PHE A 151 5.65 11.13 6.15
CA PHE A 151 4.43 11.90 6.35
C PHE A 151 3.54 11.22 7.40
N GLU A 152 2.63 11.99 7.98
CA GLU A 152 1.68 11.52 8.97
C GLU A 152 0.27 11.56 8.39
N ASP A 153 -0.50 10.49 8.60
CA ASP A 153 -1.92 10.43 8.27
C ASP A 153 -2.67 9.64 9.34
N ASP A 154 -3.75 10.21 9.86
CA ASP A 154 -4.56 9.69 10.97
C ASP A 154 -3.71 9.12 12.14
N GLY A 155 -2.65 9.85 12.52
CA GLY A 155 -1.76 9.45 13.60
C GLY A 155 -0.80 8.31 13.31
N ASN A 156 -0.78 7.78 12.08
CA ASN A 156 0.20 6.81 11.63
C ASN A 156 1.32 7.52 10.86
N GLN A 157 2.54 7.01 11.01
CA GLN A 157 3.69 7.50 10.26
C GLN A 157 3.92 6.61 9.03
N TYR A 158 3.92 7.22 7.85
CA TYR A 158 4.15 6.55 6.59
C TYR A 158 5.46 7.02 5.97
N LEU A 159 6.22 6.06 5.46
CA LEU A 159 7.44 6.27 4.71
C LEU A 159 7.17 6.00 3.24
N LYS A 160 7.85 6.77 2.39
CA LYS A 160 7.91 6.51 0.96
C LYS A 160 9.34 6.47 0.45
N ILE A 161 9.62 5.56 -0.48
CA ILE A 161 10.84 5.52 -1.29
C ILE A 161 10.39 5.58 -2.74
N VAL A 162 10.75 6.66 -3.42
CA VAL A 162 10.32 6.95 -4.78
C VAL A 162 11.50 6.77 -5.70
N ILE A 163 11.30 5.98 -6.76
CA ILE A 163 12.34 5.61 -7.70
C ILE A 163 11.87 5.90 -9.12
N LYS A 164 12.61 6.79 -9.78
CA LYS A 164 12.34 7.25 -11.14
C LYS A 164 13.55 7.02 -12.03
N GLU A 165 13.28 6.78 -13.32
CA GLU A 165 14.33 6.70 -14.34
C GLU A 165 14.88 8.10 -14.64
N TYR A 166 13.98 9.10 -14.65
CA TYR A 166 14.27 10.50 -14.97
C TYR A 166 13.57 11.46 -13.98
N GLU A 167 14.12 12.65 -13.77
CA GLU A 167 13.58 13.64 -12.82
C GLU A 167 12.21 14.17 -13.22
N GLU A 168 12.01 14.45 -14.51
CA GLU A 168 10.78 15.01 -15.08
C GLU A 168 9.62 13.98 -15.12
N GLN A 169 9.89 12.72 -14.80
CA GLN A 169 8.88 11.66 -14.82
C GLN A 169 7.79 11.94 -13.77
N GLU A 170 6.54 12.16 -14.20
CA GLU A 170 5.43 12.54 -13.31
C GLU A 170 5.12 11.43 -12.28
N ALA A 171 4.90 10.20 -12.76
CA ALA A 171 4.64 9.03 -11.91
C ALA A 171 5.89 8.17 -11.73
N PRO A 172 6.28 7.76 -10.50
CA PRO A 172 7.43 6.90 -10.31
C PRO A 172 7.32 5.53 -10.96
N SER A 173 8.47 5.02 -11.44
CA SER A 173 8.59 3.67 -11.98
C SER A 173 8.38 2.63 -10.87
N ILE A 174 9.00 2.84 -9.70
CA ILE A 174 8.82 2.01 -8.50
C ILE A 174 8.57 2.92 -7.30
N LEU A 175 7.51 2.63 -6.54
CA LEU A 175 7.17 3.32 -5.31
C LEU A 175 7.10 2.30 -4.18
N TYR A 176 7.91 2.48 -3.15
CA TYR A 176 7.67 1.83 -1.86
C TYR A 176 6.90 2.81 -0.98
N GLN A 177 5.80 2.37 -0.39
CA GLN A 177 5.04 3.18 0.55
C GLN A 177 4.56 2.29 1.69
N PHE A 178 4.84 2.64 2.93
CA PHE A 178 4.53 1.74 4.04
C PHE A 178 4.57 2.46 5.38
N ALA A 179 3.79 1.95 6.33
CA ALA A 179 4.04 2.19 7.75
C ALA A 179 4.88 1.03 8.32
N LEU A 180 5.40 1.20 9.54
CA LEU A 180 6.29 0.22 10.16
C LEU A 180 5.52 -0.71 11.09
N SER A 181 5.77 -2.02 10.92
CA SER A 181 5.27 -3.07 11.79
C SER A 181 6.44 -3.77 12.46
N PHE A 182 6.51 -3.70 13.77
CA PHE A 182 7.61 -4.26 14.56
C PHE A 182 7.24 -5.63 15.15
N THR A 183 8.13 -6.60 14.99
CA THR A 183 8.16 -7.81 15.82
C THR A 183 9.36 -7.74 16.74
N PHE A 184 9.31 -8.47 17.84
CA PHE A 184 10.33 -8.43 18.89
C PHE A 184 10.77 -9.86 19.18
N SER A 185 12.07 -10.16 19.05
CA SER A 185 12.64 -11.50 19.24
C SER A 185 11.98 -12.61 18.40
N HIS A 186 11.57 -12.30 17.16
CA HIS A 186 10.84 -13.21 16.27
C HIS A 186 9.48 -13.71 16.82
N GLU A 187 8.98 -13.10 17.90
CA GLU A 187 7.70 -13.47 18.48
C GLU A 187 6.53 -12.87 17.68
N SER A 188 5.43 -13.59 17.62
CA SER A 188 4.10 -13.06 17.30
C SER A 188 3.47 -12.64 18.63
N PRO A 189 2.91 -11.43 18.75
CA PRO A 189 2.26 -10.59 17.74
C PRO A 189 3.17 -9.50 17.11
N ALA A 190 2.66 -8.84 16.06
CA ALA A 190 3.25 -7.62 15.52
C ALA A 190 2.66 -6.36 16.19
N TYR A 191 3.46 -5.30 16.25
CA TYR A 191 3.10 -4.03 16.86
C TYR A 191 3.28 -2.88 15.87
N HIS A 192 2.23 -2.08 15.69
CA HIS A 192 2.27 -0.89 14.85
C HIS A 192 2.08 0.36 15.71
N PHE A 193 2.88 1.38 15.45
CA PHE A 193 2.83 2.64 16.19
C PHE A 193 1.70 3.51 15.66
N HIS A 194 0.84 3.99 16.56
CA HIS A 194 -0.31 4.83 16.25
C HIS A 194 -0.50 5.88 17.35
N HIS A 195 -0.50 7.16 16.95
CA HIS A 195 -0.40 8.33 17.83
C HIS A 195 0.80 8.25 18.77
N ASN A 196 0.61 7.68 19.95
CA ASN A 196 1.60 7.60 21.03
C ASN A 196 1.76 6.18 21.60
N PHE A 197 1.04 5.20 21.05
CA PHE A 197 0.99 3.84 21.58
C PHE A 197 1.17 2.81 20.47
N PHE A 198 1.31 1.55 20.86
CA PHE A 198 1.36 0.44 19.93
C PHE A 198 0.02 -0.28 19.90
N ARG A 199 -0.51 -0.53 18.72
CA ARG A 199 -1.61 -1.47 18.52
C ARG A 199 -1.01 -2.84 18.20
N GLN A 200 -1.60 -3.89 18.76
CA GLN A 200 -1.18 -5.26 18.58
C GLN A 200 -2.03 -5.92 17.49
N THR A 201 -1.38 -6.58 16.52
CA THR A 201 -2.06 -7.31 15.45
C THR A 201 -1.47 -8.70 15.31
N GLN A 202 -2.33 -9.71 15.11
CA GLN A 202 -1.87 -11.05 14.74
C GLN A 202 -1.41 -11.08 13.28
N LYS A 203 -0.35 -11.84 13.00
CA LYS A 203 0.23 -11.96 11.66
C LYS A 203 -0.78 -12.46 10.61
N SER A 204 -1.63 -13.42 10.97
CA SER A 204 -2.66 -14.00 10.09
C SER A 204 -3.68 -12.95 9.63
N VAL A 205 -4.18 -12.14 10.57
CA VAL A 205 -5.14 -11.07 10.32
C VAL A 205 -4.55 -10.01 9.39
N PHE A 206 -3.27 -9.68 9.56
CA PHE A 206 -2.62 -8.69 8.73
C PHE A 206 -2.49 -9.13 7.26
N ASN A 207 -2.04 -10.37 7.04
CA ASN A 207 -1.89 -10.91 5.68
C ASN A 207 -3.23 -11.03 4.95
N SER A 208 -4.29 -11.45 5.64
CA SER A 208 -5.62 -11.58 5.02
C SER A 208 -6.21 -10.22 4.65
N ILE A 209 -6.12 -9.23 5.54
CA ILE A 209 -6.59 -7.87 5.25
C ILE A 209 -5.83 -7.28 4.06
N ALA A 210 -4.49 -7.40 4.06
CA ALA A 210 -3.67 -6.84 2.99
C ALA A 210 -3.96 -7.50 1.63
N ALA A 211 -4.14 -8.83 1.60
CA ALA A 211 -4.51 -9.55 0.39
C ALA A 211 -5.88 -9.12 -0.15
N ASN A 212 -6.89 -9.05 0.73
CA ASN A 212 -8.25 -8.63 0.37
C ASN A 212 -8.29 -7.19 -0.15
N ILE A 213 -7.60 -6.26 0.54
CA ILE A 213 -7.48 -4.86 0.09
C ILE A 213 -6.86 -4.82 -1.29
N SER A 214 -5.77 -5.53 -1.49
CA SER A 214 -5.04 -5.48 -2.75
C SER A 214 -5.83 -6.09 -3.91
N GLU A 215 -6.56 -7.19 -3.69
CA GLU A 215 -7.44 -7.78 -4.71
C GLU A 215 -8.52 -6.78 -5.13
N MET A 216 -9.12 -6.10 -4.17
CA MET A 216 -10.20 -5.14 -4.40
C MET A 216 -9.71 -3.86 -5.08
N VAL A 217 -8.59 -3.30 -4.61
CA VAL A 217 -7.90 -2.18 -5.28
C VAL A 217 -7.61 -2.54 -6.73
N ASN A 218 -7.08 -3.74 -6.98
CA ASN A 218 -6.74 -4.16 -8.34
C ASN A 218 -7.98 -4.24 -9.24
N LYS A 219 -9.07 -4.87 -8.78
CA LYS A 219 -10.32 -4.95 -9.54
C LYS A 219 -10.88 -3.56 -9.86
N ILE A 220 -10.89 -2.66 -8.87
CA ILE A 220 -11.39 -1.29 -9.05
C ILE A 220 -10.48 -0.51 -10.01
N ASN A 221 -9.16 -0.58 -9.84
CA ASN A 221 -8.22 0.10 -10.72
C ASN A 221 -8.38 -0.32 -12.18
N VAL A 222 -8.43 -1.63 -12.46
CA VAL A 222 -8.57 -2.13 -13.83
C VAL A 222 -9.86 -1.63 -14.48
N LEU A 223 -10.97 -1.61 -13.74
CA LEU A 223 -12.24 -1.05 -14.21
C LEU A 223 -12.15 0.46 -14.50
N LEU A 224 -11.52 1.22 -13.61
CA LEU A 224 -11.38 2.67 -13.75
C LEU A 224 -10.49 3.08 -14.92
N LEU A 225 -9.46 2.29 -15.24
CA LEU A 225 -8.61 2.54 -16.41
C LEU A 225 -9.38 2.49 -17.72
N GLN A 226 -10.42 1.67 -17.79
CA GLN A 226 -11.26 1.56 -19.00
C GLN A 226 -12.08 2.83 -19.24
N LEU A 227 -12.29 3.65 -18.21
CA LEU A 227 -13.03 4.91 -18.31
C LEU A 227 -12.19 6.07 -18.89
N HIS A 228 -10.94 5.82 -19.30
CA HIS A 228 -10.03 6.82 -19.87
C HIS A 228 -9.96 8.12 -19.04
N LEU A 229 -9.90 7.96 -17.72
CA LEU A 229 -9.80 9.06 -16.78
C LEU A 229 -8.48 9.83 -16.99
N ASP A 230 -8.48 11.11 -16.61
CA ASP A 230 -7.29 11.96 -16.76
C ASP A 230 -6.13 11.51 -15.84
N SER A 231 -4.91 11.99 -16.12
CA SER A 231 -3.69 11.59 -15.42
C SER A 231 -3.60 12.02 -13.95
N SER A 232 -4.53 12.84 -13.46
CA SER A 232 -4.49 13.34 -12.07
C SER A 232 -4.84 12.27 -11.03
N LEU A 233 -5.48 11.18 -11.46
CA LEU A 233 -5.77 10.02 -10.64
C LEU A 233 -4.64 8.99 -10.73
N THR A 234 -3.67 9.11 -9.83
CA THR A 234 -2.55 8.17 -9.73
C THR A 234 -2.98 6.87 -9.06
N VAL A 235 -2.30 5.76 -9.35
CA VAL A 235 -2.54 4.45 -8.70
C VAL A 235 -2.38 4.54 -7.18
N GLU A 236 -1.47 5.40 -6.68
CA GLU A 236 -1.32 5.71 -5.25
C GLU A 236 -2.61 6.30 -4.65
N LYS A 237 -3.19 7.32 -5.30
CA LYS A 237 -4.47 7.92 -4.87
C LYS A 237 -5.60 6.90 -4.94
N MET A 238 -5.61 6.07 -5.98
CA MET A 238 -6.61 5.00 -6.11
C MET A 238 -6.55 4.04 -4.93
N HIS A 239 -5.35 3.56 -4.60
CA HIS A 239 -5.16 2.63 -3.50
C HIS A 239 -5.53 3.26 -2.16
N ASN A 240 -5.11 4.49 -1.88
CA ASN A 240 -5.45 5.19 -0.63
C ASN A 240 -6.97 5.30 -0.43
N ILE A 241 -7.70 5.71 -1.46
CA ILE A 241 -9.16 5.88 -1.39
C ILE A 241 -9.90 4.54 -1.24
N VAL A 242 -9.50 3.51 -1.98
CA VAL A 242 -10.11 2.18 -1.87
C VAL A 242 -9.80 1.57 -0.51
N SER A 243 -8.54 1.62 -0.06
CA SER A 243 -8.13 1.13 1.26
C SER A 243 -8.92 1.80 2.38
N TYR A 244 -9.03 3.14 2.35
CA TYR A 244 -9.81 3.89 3.32
C TYR A 244 -11.28 3.45 3.34
N THR A 245 -11.88 3.29 2.16
CA THR A 245 -13.27 2.84 2.01
C THR A 245 -13.47 1.44 2.59
N MET A 246 -12.52 0.53 2.37
CA MET A 246 -12.54 -0.80 2.97
C MET A 246 -12.37 -0.78 4.49
N PHE A 247 -11.52 0.09 5.03
CA PHE A 247 -11.38 0.20 6.48
C PHE A 247 -12.64 0.73 7.16
N GLN A 248 -13.42 1.57 6.48
CA GLN A 248 -14.71 2.04 6.97
C GLN A 248 -15.81 0.98 6.86
N SER A 249 -15.70 0.07 5.89
CA SER A 249 -16.64 -1.03 5.70
C SER A 249 -15.90 -2.37 5.54
N PRO A 250 -15.38 -2.96 6.64
CA PRO A 250 -14.57 -4.19 6.57
C PRO A 250 -15.32 -5.41 6.04
N GLU A 251 -16.65 -5.41 6.21
CA GLU A 251 -17.58 -6.42 5.69
C GLU A 251 -18.31 -5.95 4.42
N GLY A 252 -17.89 -4.80 3.87
CA GLY A 252 -18.51 -4.18 2.71
C GLY A 252 -18.43 -5.08 1.48
N LYS A 253 -19.53 -5.14 0.74
CA LYS A 253 -19.57 -5.90 -0.51
C LYS A 253 -18.82 -5.15 -1.61
N PHE A 254 -18.31 -5.88 -2.60
CA PHE A 254 -17.54 -5.30 -3.71
C PHE A 254 -18.29 -4.15 -4.41
N GLU A 255 -19.58 -4.31 -4.66
CA GLU A 255 -20.42 -3.30 -5.30
C GLU A 255 -20.57 -2.00 -4.49
N GLU A 256 -20.54 -2.09 -3.16
CA GLU A 256 -20.63 -0.94 -2.27
C GLU A 256 -19.30 -0.18 -2.25
N ILE A 257 -18.21 -0.92 -2.09
CA ILE A 257 -16.86 -0.36 -2.06
C ILE A 257 -16.51 0.27 -3.41
N LEU A 258 -16.89 -0.36 -4.53
CA LEU A 258 -16.71 0.20 -5.87
C LEU A 258 -17.43 1.54 -6.02
N LEU A 259 -18.73 1.59 -5.70
CA LEU A 259 -19.52 2.83 -5.84
C LEU A 259 -19.02 3.95 -4.94
N GLU A 260 -18.65 3.63 -3.70
CA GLU A 260 -18.13 4.61 -2.75
C GLU A 260 -16.75 5.12 -3.17
N ALA A 261 -15.84 4.24 -3.57
CA ALA A 261 -14.52 4.62 -4.08
C ALA A 261 -14.64 5.50 -5.34
N MET A 262 -15.48 5.10 -6.30
CA MET A 262 -15.76 5.92 -7.50
C MET A 262 -16.27 7.32 -7.15
N THR A 263 -17.16 7.42 -6.16
CA THR A 263 -17.67 8.72 -5.70
C THR A 263 -16.56 9.57 -5.07
N LYS A 264 -15.69 8.96 -4.26
CA LYS A 264 -14.54 9.63 -3.64
C LYS A 264 -13.47 10.05 -4.66
N PHE A 265 -13.39 9.45 -5.84
CA PHE A 265 -12.47 9.87 -6.90
C PHE A 265 -12.89 11.15 -7.64
N ILE A 266 -14.20 11.40 -7.74
CA ILE A 266 -14.76 12.51 -8.54
C ILE A 266 -14.12 13.88 -8.24
N PRO A 267 -13.92 14.31 -6.97
CA PRO A 267 -13.36 15.62 -6.66
C PRO A 267 -11.90 15.79 -7.10
N PHE A 268 -11.18 14.70 -7.32
CA PHE A 268 -9.76 14.72 -7.66
C PHE A 268 -9.51 14.79 -9.17
N LEU A 269 -10.53 14.52 -9.99
CA LEU A 269 -10.43 14.49 -11.44
C LEU A 269 -10.73 15.85 -12.06
N LYS A 270 -9.86 16.30 -12.96
CA LYS A 270 -10.10 17.49 -13.79
C LYS A 270 -11.22 17.22 -14.79
N ASN A 271 -11.27 16.02 -15.34
CA ASN A 271 -12.30 15.56 -16.27
C ASN A 271 -13.17 14.46 -15.63
N SER A 272 -13.96 14.84 -14.63
CA SER A 272 -14.80 13.90 -13.86
C SER A 272 -16.06 13.40 -14.58
N GLY A 273 -16.36 13.91 -15.78
CA GLY A 273 -17.58 13.59 -16.54
C GLY A 273 -17.82 12.09 -16.79
N PRO A 274 -16.84 11.36 -17.36
CA PRO A 274 -16.97 9.91 -17.59
C PRO A 274 -17.24 9.15 -16.30
N LEU A 275 -16.52 9.47 -15.22
CA LEU A 275 -16.69 8.80 -13.93
C LEU A 275 -18.07 9.07 -13.31
N LYS A 276 -18.55 10.32 -13.36
CA LYS A 276 -19.89 10.69 -12.89
C LYS A 276 -20.99 9.92 -13.64
N CYS A 277 -20.86 9.81 -14.96
CA CYS A 277 -21.79 9.06 -15.80
C CYS A 277 -21.81 7.57 -15.43
N ALA A 278 -20.62 6.97 -15.28
CA ALA A 278 -20.49 5.57 -14.86
C ALA A 278 -21.10 5.34 -13.47
N CYS A 279 -20.81 6.21 -12.49
CA CYS A 279 -21.41 6.15 -11.15
C CYS A 279 -22.93 6.18 -11.23
N GLY A 280 -23.50 7.11 -12.01
CA GLY A 280 -24.96 7.26 -12.15
C GLY A 280 -25.61 5.98 -12.69
N LYS A 281 -25.04 5.38 -13.74
CA LYS A 281 -25.53 4.12 -14.30
C LYS A 281 -25.41 2.95 -13.33
N LEU A 282 -24.28 2.82 -12.63
CA LEU A 282 -24.09 1.75 -11.64
C LEU A 282 -25.08 1.88 -10.47
N TRP A 283 -25.39 3.11 -10.04
CA TRP A 283 -26.43 3.36 -9.04
C TRP A 283 -27.83 2.94 -9.53
N GLN A 284 -28.17 3.23 -10.78
CA GLN A 284 -29.44 2.78 -11.38
C GLN A 284 -29.52 1.24 -11.41
N PHE A 285 -28.45 0.57 -11.84
CA PHE A 285 -28.39 -0.90 -11.83
C PHE A 285 -28.49 -1.49 -10.44
N LYS A 286 -27.86 -0.86 -9.44
CA LYS A 286 -27.98 -1.26 -8.03
C LYS A 286 -29.40 -1.09 -7.50
N GLN A 287 -30.08 0.01 -7.83
CA GLN A 287 -31.47 0.25 -7.41
C GLN A 287 -32.45 -0.73 -8.06
N ALA A 288 -32.23 -1.09 -9.32
CA ALA A 288 -33.04 -2.08 -10.03
C ALA A 288 -32.71 -3.53 -9.63
N ASP A 289 -31.56 -3.76 -8.97
CA ASP A 289 -30.94 -5.06 -8.69
C ASP A 289 -30.96 -6.02 -9.90
N SER A 290 -30.80 -5.48 -11.11
CA SER A 290 -30.87 -6.23 -12.34
C SER A 290 -30.08 -5.56 -13.46
N VAL A 291 -29.18 -6.30 -14.11
CA VAL A 291 -28.38 -5.80 -15.24
C VAL A 291 -27.90 -6.95 -16.13
N LYS A 292 -27.74 -6.71 -17.44
CA LYS A 292 -27.01 -7.64 -18.32
C LYS A 292 -25.50 -7.35 -18.22
N VAL A 293 -24.69 -8.40 -18.24
CA VAL A 293 -23.21 -8.26 -18.25
C VAL A 293 -22.73 -7.37 -19.40
N SER A 294 -23.38 -7.42 -20.58
CA SER A 294 -23.07 -6.55 -21.71
C SER A 294 -23.33 -5.06 -21.43
N GLU A 295 -24.43 -4.74 -20.74
CA GLU A 295 -24.77 -3.36 -20.36
C GLU A 295 -23.77 -2.84 -19.32
N LEU A 296 -23.36 -3.69 -18.39
CA LEU A 296 -22.35 -3.37 -17.39
C LEU A 296 -20.95 -3.17 -18.02
N LYS A 297 -20.55 -4.03 -18.96
CA LYS A 297 -19.33 -3.88 -19.74
C LYS A 297 -19.28 -2.56 -20.50
N ALA A 298 -20.40 -2.18 -21.13
CA ALA A 298 -20.52 -0.91 -21.85
C ALA A 298 -20.38 0.32 -20.94
N VAL A 299 -20.76 0.23 -19.65
CA VAL A 299 -20.49 1.32 -18.69
C VAL A 299 -19.00 1.60 -18.55
N PHE A 300 -18.18 0.55 -18.59
CA PHE A 300 -16.73 0.65 -18.53
C PHE A 300 -16.07 0.73 -19.90
N GLY A 301 -16.81 0.81 -21.01
CA GLY A 301 -16.20 0.85 -22.36
C GLY A 301 -15.51 -0.45 -22.77
N MET A 302 -15.89 -1.58 -22.18
CA MET A 302 -15.32 -2.91 -22.45
C MET A 302 -16.17 -3.67 -23.47
N GLU A 303 -16.18 -3.26 -24.74
CA GLU A 303 -16.87 -3.98 -25.83
C GLU A 303 -15.95 -4.95 -26.58
#